data_AF-A0A9W9F356-F1
#
_entry.id   AF-A0A9W9F356-F1
#
_cell.length_a   1.000
_cell.length_b   1.000
_cell.length_c   1.000
_cell.angle_alpha   90.00
_cell.angle_beta   90.00
_cell.angle_gamma   90.00
#
_symmetry.space_group_name_H-M   'P 1'
#
loop_
_entity.id
_entity.type
_entity.pdbx_description
1 polymer ?
#
loop_
_entity_poly.entity_id
_entity_poly.type
_entity_poly.pdbx_seq_one_letter_code
_entity_poly.pdbx_strand_id
1 'polypeptide(L)'
;MPLFRMKTVFPFLALVSIGFFFWCMQRYDRAALLQMKNAGDAISFNHNKAAKSQSQQSLSGGKACEVDPKVAAPLPFSEWLPRKNYTRAYFRPHYVAPETEFRTLEEIEKPVLPPMVAMERGMIVSPDNNADNFVCPEIIDIDVAADEDVEETSKILFGLATTVDRLDMLLPSLLYSYGNTKAGLLVLVPESDDDLEKQETYFRNRGLDVTLKASPLDFTARYFGLVEAMSEHIRKHRPQTTWLGFSDDDTFFLSLPTIAEELKLFDASKRHYIGALSEASWQVDAFGHIAFGGAGVFVSKPLLDVLMKYYDECQSWGEQPGDQKLGQCIQRFGDTPLTLWPSLFQMDLSDPVDGFYESGRKIESVHHWNSWYSKDVVKMTTVSAVAGRKSVLRRWVFDQEETVNQATGETLRHFWVLNNGHSMVKYTYDASVPNDAINFDAMEKTWPEDPRGYEDRLGPLRPAEDEGINRDRWLLKDAFVVGDNVHQLYVREEDEGHSLIEIVWLGVKDGGGAGVSDHYIRGTYQQ
;
A
#
# COMPACT_ATOMS: atom_id res chain seq x y z
N MET A 1 47.27 -51.50 -2.30
CA MET A 1 47.43 -50.05 -2.07
C MET A 1 48.10 -49.48 -3.30
N PRO A 2 47.53 -48.44 -3.93
CA PRO A 2 47.75 -47.09 -3.44
C PRO A 2 46.44 -46.42 -2.98
N LEU A 3 46.59 -45.68 -1.89
CA LEU A 3 45.57 -44.91 -1.18
C LEU A 3 45.44 -43.51 -1.80
N PHE A 4 44.26 -42.91 -1.61
CA PHE A 4 43.82 -41.56 -1.98
C PHE A 4 43.19 -41.39 -3.38
N ARG A 5 41.89 -41.72 -3.43
CA ARG A 5 40.95 -41.22 -4.45
C ARG A 5 40.70 -39.72 -4.22
N MET A 6 40.95 -38.89 -5.23
CA MET A 6 40.72 -37.43 -5.22
C MET A 6 39.25 -36.98 -5.03
N LYS A 7 38.29 -37.90 -4.88
CA LYS A 7 36.85 -37.56 -4.73
C LYS A 7 36.41 -37.19 -3.31
N THR A 8 37.27 -37.35 -2.30
CA THR A 8 36.97 -37.01 -0.89
C THR A 8 37.70 -35.77 -0.37
N VAL A 9 38.62 -35.19 -1.14
CA VAL A 9 39.43 -34.04 -0.70
C VAL A 9 38.64 -32.72 -0.80
N PHE A 10 37.82 -32.57 -1.85
CA PHE A 10 37.03 -31.35 -2.08
C PHE A 10 35.94 -31.10 -1.03
N PRO A 11 35.11 -32.10 -0.65
CA PRO A 11 34.09 -31.90 0.40
C PRO A 11 34.71 -31.62 1.76
N PHE A 12 35.87 -32.23 2.05
CA PHE A 12 36.58 -32.03 3.32
C PHE A 12 37.18 -30.63 3.42
N LEU A 13 37.77 -30.11 2.32
CA LEU A 13 38.25 -28.72 2.27
C LEU A 13 37.12 -27.71 2.45
N ALA A 14 35.94 -27.95 1.87
CA ALA A 14 34.77 -27.08 2.02
C ALA A 14 34.23 -27.06 3.47
N LEU A 15 34.20 -28.21 4.15
CA LEU A 15 33.79 -28.27 5.56
C LEU A 15 34.81 -27.60 6.48
N VAL A 16 36.10 -27.75 6.20
CA VAL A 16 37.18 -27.10 6.97
C VAL A 16 37.16 -25.58 6.77
N SER A 17 36.87 -25.08 5.57
CA SER A 17 36.77 -23.63 5.31
C SER A 17 35.53 -23.00 5.95
N ILE A 18 34.39 -23.69 5.97
CA ILE A 18 33.19 -23.25 6.71
C ILE A 18 33.47 -23.23 8.23
N GLY A 19 34.10 -24.29 8.77
CA GLY A 19 34.50 -24.33 10.17
C GLY A 19 35.49 -23.23 10.55
N PHE A 20 36.46 -22.95 9.68
CA PHE A 20 37.42 -21.85 9.86
C PHE A 20 36.74 -20.48 9.81
N PHE A 21 35.76 -20.28 8.91
CA PHE A 21 34.98 -19.05 8.82
C PHE A 21 34.20 -18.77 10.12
N PHE A 22 33.48 -19.75 10.65
CA PHE A 22 32.76 -19.59 11.92
C PHE A 22 33.70 -19.40 13.12
N TRP A 23 34.87 -20.05 13.12
CA TRP A 23 35.90 -19.82 14.15
C TRP A 23 36.47 -18.39 14.08
N CYS A 24 36.71 -17.86 12.88
CA CYS A 24 37.14 -16.47 12.68
C CYS A 24 36.08 -15.47 13.11
N MET A 25 34.80 -15.69 12.77
CA MET A 25 33.67 -14.87 13.23
C MET A 25 33.57 -14.85 14.76
N GLN A 26 33.60 -16.02 15.39
CA GLN A 26 33.53 -16.12 16.86
C GLN A 26 34.71 -15.42 17.55
N ARG A 27 35.90 -15.46 16.95
CA ARG A 27 37.09 -14.77 17.49
C ARG A 27 37.00 -13.25 17.29
N TYR A 28 36.45 -12.79 16.17
CA TYR A 28 36.22 -11.36 15.90
C TYR A 28 35.18 -10.78 16.86
N ASP A 29 34.03 -11.45 17.03
CA ASP A 29 32.98 -11.02 17.96
C ASP A 29 33.48 -10.95 19.40
N ARG A 30 34.30 -11.93 19.82
CA ARG A 30 34.90 -11.93 21.16
C ARG A 30 35.92 -10.80 21.35
N ALA A 31 36.67 -10.42 20.30
CA ALA A 31 37.59 -9.28 20.35
C ALA A 31 36.85 -7.94 20.36
N ALA A 32 35.78 -7.80 19.59
CA ALA A 32 34.91 -6.63 19.56
C ALA A 32 34.19 -6.42 20.91
N LEU A 33 33.67 -7.49 21.52
CA LEU A 33 33.06 -7.46 22.85
C LEU A 33 34.06 -7.09 23.96
N LEU A 34 35.31 -7.52 23.85
CA LEU A 34 36.37 -7.12 24.81
C LEU A 34 36.78 -5.65 24.65
N GLN A 35 36.75 -5.11 23.43
CA GLN A 35 36.97 -3.67 23.21
C GLN A 35 35.82 -2.81 23.76
N MET A 36 34.56 -3.23 23.62
CA MET A 36 33.42 -2.53 24.22
C MET A 36 33.46 -2.58 25.75
N LYS A 37 33.91 -3.71 26.34
CA LYS A 37 34.01 -3.84 27.80
C LYS A 37 35.07 -2.92 28.41
N ASN A 38 36.18 -2.71 27.71
CA ASN A 38 37.24 -1.77 28.14
C ASN A 38 36.87 -0.30 27.92
N ALA A 39 35.92 0.01 27.03
CA ALA A 39 35.40 1.38 26.85
C ALA A 39 34.36 1.78 27.92
N GLY A 40 33.70 0.80 28.56
CA GLY A 40 32.71 1.01 29.61
C GLY A 40 33.28 1.49 30.96
N ASP A 41 34.55 1.22 31.24
CA ASP A 41 35.20 1.57 32.52
C ASP A 41 35.82 2.99 32.54
N ALA A 42 35.72 3.76 31.44
CA ALA A 42 36.33 5.09 31.29
C ALA A 42 35.36 6.28 31.32
N ILE A 43 34.10 6.09 31.74
CA ILE A 43 33.12 7.18 31.86
C ILE A 43 32.80 7.42 33.34
N SER A 44 33.72 8.10 34.04
CA SER A 44 33.45 8.72 35.34
C SER A 44 32.95 10.15 35.09
N PHE A 45 31.72 10.41 35.54
CA PHE A 45 31.07 11.72 35.48
C PHE A 45 31.87 12.76 36.29
N ASN A 46 32.36 13.80 35.62
CA ASN A 46 32.85 15.00 36.27
C ASN A 46 31.92 16.18 35.94
N HIS A 47 30.98 16.43 36.87
CA HIS A 47 30.21 17.66 36.92
C HIS A 47 31.14 18.83 37.27
N ASN A 48 31.29 19.77 36.34
CA ASN A 48 31.33 21.23 36.55
C ASN A 48 32.13 21.91 35.43
N LYS A 49 31.43 22.65 34.57
CA LYS A 49 31.78 24.02 34.19
C LYS A 49 30.69 24.62 33.33
N ALA A 50 30.01 25.61 33.90
CA ALA A 50 29.19 26.56 33.19
C ALA A 50 30.05 27.33 32.17
N ALA A 51 29.67 27.27 30.90
CA ALA A 51 30.15 28.20 29.88
C ALA A 51 28.92 28.91 29.29
N LYS A 52 28.92 30.23 29.44
CA LYS A 52 27.91 31.17 28.98
C LYS A 52 27.75 31.04 27.45
N SER A 53 26.55 30.65 27.00
CA SER A 53 26.12 30.87 25.63
C SER A 53 25.86 32.37 25.44
N GLN A 54 26.69 33.01 24.63
CA GLN A 54 26.46 34.35 24.12
C GLN A 54 25.29 34.29 23.15
N SER A 55 24.26 35.08 23.45
CA SER A 55 23.20 35.49 22.54
C SER A 55 23.79 36.02 21.23
N GLN A 56 23.63 35.29 20.14
CA GLN A 56 23.72 35.89 18.81
C GLN A 56 22.38 36.51 18.45
N GLN A 57 22.47 37.81 18.23
CA GLN A 57 21.40 38.74 17.94
C GLN A 57 20.55 38.32 16.75
N SER A 58 19.25 38.51 16.95
CA SER A 58 18.22 38.66 15.94
C SER A 58 18.63 39.63 14.82
N LEU A 59 18.64 39.15 13.59
CA LEU A 59 18.43 39.96 12.40
C LEU A 59 16.93 39.90 12.08
N SER A 60 16.20 40.93 12.50
CA SER A 60 14.80 41.18 12.14
C SER A 60 14.71 41.70 10.71
N GLY A 61 13.87 41.08 9.88
CA GLY A 61 13.53 41.66 8.56
C GLY A 61 12.77 40.78 7.56
N GLY A 62 12.58 39.48 7.78
CA GLY A 62 11.76 38.61 6.92
C GLY A 62 10.38 38.37 7.53
N LYS A 63 9.30 38.39 6.73
CA LYS A 63 7.99 37.87 7.16
C LYS A 63 8.21 36.49 7.77
N ALA A 64 7.73 36.27 9.00
CA ALA A 64 7.77 34.94 9.60
C ALA A 64 6.92 34.00 8.71
N CYS A 65 7.54 32.97 8.14
CA CYS A 65 6.80 31.95 7.40
C CYS A 65 5.80 31.28 8.36
N GLU A 66 4.62 30.89 7.85
CA GLU A 66 3.65 30.11 8.65
C GLU A 66 4.26 28.79 9.12
N VAL A 67 5.09 28.19 8.27
CA VAL A 67 5.94 27.05 8.61
C VAL A 67 7.40 27.38 8.36
N ASP A 68 8.26 27.15 9.36
CA ASP A 68 9.69 27.44 9.24
C ASP A 68 10.36 26.45 8.27
N PRO A 69 10.89 26.92 7.12
CA PRO A 69 11.52 26.08 6.11
C PRO A 69 12.80 25.40 6.62
N LYS A 70 13.34 25.82 7.77
CA LYS A 70 14.54 25.24 8.39
C LYS A 70 14.26 24.11 9.37
N VAL A 71 12.98 23.77 9.61
CA VAL A 71 12.63 22.64 10.47
C VAL A 71 13.11 21.35 9.82
N ALA A 72 14.07 20.68 10.47
CA ALA A 72 14.65 19.45 9.98
C ALA A 72 13.59 18.39 9.73
N ALA A 73 13.65 17.75 8.56
CA ALA A 73 12.79 16.62 8.23
C ALA A 73 13.12 15.40 9.09
N PRO A 74 12.11 14.68 9.56
CA PRO A 74 12.28 13.37 10.19
C PRO A 74 12.70 12.30 9.16
N LEU A 75 13.89 12.42 8.56
CA LEU A 75 14.34 11.48 7.53
C LEU A 75 14.74 10.12 8.13
N PRO A 76 14.47 9.01 7.41
CA PRO A 76 15.13 7.73 7.63
C PRO A 76 16.64 7.90 7.66
N PHE A 77 17.34 7.10 8.47
CA PHE A 77 18.79 7.25 8.62
C PHE A 77 19.54 7.04 7.29
N SER A 78 19.03 6.19 6.40
CA SER A 78 19.56 6.02 5.04
C SER A 78 19.55 7.33 4.26
N GLU A 79 18.46 8.10 4.33
CA GLU A 79 18.32 9.39 3.65
C GLU A 79 19.00 10.52 4.43
N TRP A 80 19.25 10.38 5.73
CA TRP A 80 19.99 11.37 6.53
C TRP A 80 21.47 11.46 6.16
N LEU A 81 22.07 10.34 5.73
CA LEU A 81 23.51 10.17 5.55
C LEU A 81 24.14 10.82 4.30
N PRO A 82 23.57 10.69 3.08
CA PRO A 82 24.17 11.23 1.86
C PRO A 82 23.89 12.72 1.68
N ARG A 83 24.53 13.34 0.67
CA ARG A 83 24.10 14.63 0.12
C ARG A 83 22.78 14.43 -0.65
N LYS A 84 21.87 15.39 -0.60
CA LYS A 84 20.61 15.33 -1.35
C LYS A 84 20.14 16.71 -1.81
N ASN A 85 19.38 16.73 -2.90
CA ASN A 85 18.54 17.88 -3.26
C ASN A 85 17.19 17.70 -2.57
N TYR A 86 16.76 18.70 -1.81
CA TYR A 86 15.62 18.56 -0.92
C TYR A 86 14.62 19.69 -1.11
N THR A 87 13.33 19.36 -1.17
CA THR A 87 12.23 20.33 -1.03
C THR A 87 11.09 19.74 -0.22
N ARG A 88 10.21 20.61 0.29
CA ARG A 88 9.07 20.24 1.12
C ARG A 88 7.84 21.07 0.77
N ALA A 89 6.69 20.40 0.68
CA ALA A 89 5.37 21.03 0.60
C ALA A 89 4.47 20.61 1.77
N TYR A 90 3.45 21.43 2.05
CA TYR A 90 2.50 21.23 3.14
C TYR A 90 1.08 21.19 2.62
N PHE A 91 0.37 20.10 2.90
CA PHE A 91 -1.01 19.89 2.46
C PHE A 91 -1.90 19.89 3.70
N ARG A 92 -2.99 20.66 3.68
CA ARG A 92 -4.00 20.68 4.74
C ARG A 92 -5.28 20.06 4.18
N PRO A 93 -5.70 18.88 4.68
CA PRO A 93 -6.97 18.30 4.28
C PRO A 93 -8.15 19.15 4.76
N HIS A 94 -9.10 19.41 3.87
CA HIS A 94 -10.40 19.96 4.17
C HIS A 94 -11.45 18.88 3.87
N TYR A 95 -12.10 18.37 4.92
CA TYR A 95 -13.02 17.26 4.78
C TYR A 95 -14.36 17.70 4.18
N VAL A 96 -14.71 17.08 3.07
CA VAL A 96 -16.02 17.20 2.40
C VAL A 96 -16.84 15.92 2.59
N ALA A 97 -18.07 15.90 2.09
CA ALA A 97 -19.00 14.79 2.29
C ALA A 97 -18.42 13.46 1.73
N PRO A 98 -18.67 12.31 2.37
CA PRO A 98 -18.15 11.01 1.94
C PRO A 98 -18.47 10.68 0.47
N GLU A 99 -19.67 11.00 0.02
CA GLU A 99 -20.18 10.78 -1.35
C GLU A 99 -19.57 11.72 -2.41
N THR A 100 -18.66 12.61 -2.02
CA THR A 100 -18.02 13.53 -2.97
C THR A 100 -17.11 12.77 -3.92
N GLU A 101 -17.40 12.89 -5.21
CA GLU A 101 -16.57 12.36 -6.29
C GLU A 101 -15.58 13.42 -6.78
N PHE A 102 -14.36 12.98 -7.05
CA PHE A 102 -13.27 13.82 -7.55
C PHE A 102 -12.91 13.46 -8.98
N ARG A 103 -12.26 14.39 -9.69
CA ARG A 103 -11.75 14.12 -11.04
C ARG A 103 -10.58 13.13 -10.96
N THR A 104 -10.35 12.39 -12.04
CA THR A 104 -9.21 11.46 -12.17
C THR A 104 -7.87 12.18 -12.08
N LEU A 105 -7.81 13.48 -12.43
CA LEU A 105 -6.69 14.38 -12.26
C LEU A 105 -7.22 15.77 -11.91
N GLU A 106 -6.82 16.31 -10.76
CA GLU A 106 -7.26 17.61 -10.26
C GLU A 106 -6.13 18.64 -10.34
N GLU A 107 -6.47 19.91 -10.52
CA GLU A 107 -5.48 20.98 -10.64
C GLU A 107 -5.31 21.73 -9.33
N ILE A 108 -4.07 21.99 -8.92
CA ILE A 108 -3.73 22.91 -7.85
C ILE A 108 -3.11 24.16 -8.51
N GLU A 109 -3.84 25.27 -8.44
CA GLU A 109 -3.42 26.53 -9.07
C GLU A 109 -2.29 27.26 -8.31
N LYS A 110 -2.18 27.01 -6.99
CA LYS A 110 -1.15 27.63 -6.15
C LYS A 110 0.20 26.92 -6.32
N PRO A 111 1.33 27.65 -6.23
CA PRO A 111 2.65 27.03 -6.23
C PRO A 111 2.80 26.02 -5.08
N VAL A 112 3.16 24.79 -5.40
CA VAL A 112 3.23 23.68 -4.43
C VAL A 112 4.65 23.44 -3.96
N LEU A 113 5.61 23.29 -4.88
CA LEU A 113 6.98 22.95 -4.55
C LEU A 113 7.88 24.19 -4.55
N PRO A 114 8.44 24.57 -3.39
CA PRO A 114 9.55 25.51 -3.37
C PRO A 114 10.76 24.98 -4.16
N PRO A 115 11.67 25.85 -4.60
CA PRO A 115 12.92 25.43 -5.22
C PRO A 115 13.67 24.43 -4.34
N MET A 116 14.25 23.40 -4.96
CA MET A 116 15.07 22.45 -4.23
C MET A 116 16.32 23.13 -3.65
N VAL A 117 16.71 22.67 -2.47
CA VAL A 117 17.88 23.12 -1.71
C VAL A 117 18.84 21.95 -1.58
N ALA A 118 20.10 22.14 -1.96
CA ALA A 118 21.16 21.17 -1.75
C ALA A 118 21.49 21.06 -0.25
N MET A 119 21.40 19.86 0.30
CA MET A 119 21.69 19.54 1.69
C MET A 119 22.84 18.55 1.75
N GLU A 120 23.84 18.87 2.56
CA GLU A 120 24.89 17.94 2.96
C GLU A 120 24.35 16.89 3.95
N ARG A 121 25.22 15.97 4.36
CA ARG A 121 24.93 15.01 5.44
C ARG A 121 24.29 15.72 6.64
N GLY A 122 23.20 15.14 7.13
CA GLY A 122 22.52 15.59 8.35
C GLY A 122 21.68 16.85 8.20
N MET A 123 21.15 17.09 7.00
CA MET A 123 20.29 18.25 6.70
C MET A 123 21.01 19.59 6.92
N ILE A 124 22.33 19.59 6.74
CA ILE A 124 23.14 20.81 6.78
C ILE A 124 23.03 21.48 5.41
N VAL A 125 22.57 22.73 5.38
CA VAL A 125 22.41 23.49 4.13
C VAL A 125 23.76 23.66 3.45
N SER A 126 23.87 23.24 2.19
CA SER A 126 25.08 23.36 1.39
C SER A 126 25.36 24.83 1.06
N PRO A 127 26.63 25.29 1.05
CA PRO A 127 26.97 26.65 0.64
C PRO A 127 26.69 26.94 -0.84
N ASP A 128 26.43 25.91 -1.65
CA ASP A 128 26.15 26.04 -3.09
C ASP A 128 24.76 26.63 -3.40
N ASN A 129 23.89 26.80 -2.40
CA ASN A 129 22.55 27.33 -2.57
C ASN A 129 22.54 28.86 -2.67
N ASN A 130 21.64 29.40 -3.49
CA ASN A 130 21.39 30.85 -3.56
C ASN A 130 20.33 31.28 -2.53
N ALA A 131 20.32 32.57 -2.19
CA ALA A 131 19.32 33.13 -1.27
C ALA A 131 17.87 32.94 -1.79
N ASP A 132 17.70 32.97 -3.11
CA ASP A 132 16.40 32.81 -3.78
C ASP A 132 15.82 31.38 -3.66
N ASN A 133 16.63 30.40 -3.26
CA ASN A 133 16.15 29.03 -3.01
C ASN A 133 15.32 28.91 -1.72
N PHE A 134 15.43 29.86 -0.79
CA PHE A 134 14.76 29.78 0.52
C PHE A 134 13.44 30.54 0.52
N VAL A 135 12.47 29.99 -0.23
CA VAL A 135 11.09 30.51 -0.30
C VAL A 135 10.27 29.90 0.85
N CYS A 136 9.40 30.71 1.49
CA CYS A 136 8.44 30.17 2.46
C CYS A 136 7.46 29.25 1.72
N PRO A 137 7.32 27.97 2.12
CA PRO A 137 6.35 27.08 1.50
C PRO A 137 4.93 27.56 1.81
N GLU A 138 4.05 27.49 0.81
CA GLU A 138 2.61 27.69 1.02
C GLU A 138 1.99 26.43 1.64
N ILE A 139 0.90 26.62 2.38
CA ILE A 139 0.04 25.52 2.80
C ILE A 139 -1.09 25.40 1.78
N ILE A 140 -1.17 24.23 1.16
CA ILE A 140 -2.16 23.91 0.14
C ILE A 140 -3.36 23.26 0.82
N ASP A 141 -4.50 23.94 0.84
CA ASP A 141 -5.75 23.35 1.30
C ASP A 141 -6.30 22.43 0.21
N ILE A 142 -6.54 21.16 0.53
CA ILE A 142 -6.99 20.11 -0.40
C ILE A 142 -8.30 19.52 0.10
N ASP A 143 -9.35 19.55 -0.73
CA ASP A 143 -10.60 18.88 -0.42
C ASP A 143 -10.41 17.36 -0.46
N VAL A 144 -10.81 16.67 0.62
CA VAL A 144 -10.77 15.22 0.75
C VAL A 144 -12.12 14.69 1.24
N ALA A 145 -12.60 13.59 0.66
CA ALA A 145 -13.83 12.97 1.15
C ALA A 145 -13.60 12.37 2.54
N ALA A 146 -14.55 12.59 3.45
CA ALA A 146 -14.60 11.86 4.70
C ALA A 146 -14.81 10.36 4.44
N ASP A 147 -14.35 9.53 5.37
CA ASP A 147 -14.60 8.09 5.32
C ASP A 147 -16.10 7.81 5.53
N GLU A 148 -16.62 6.81 4.81
CA GLU A 148 -17.98 6.30 5.05
C GLU A 148 -18.08 5.69 6.45
N ASP A 149 -19.28 5.72 7.01
CA ASP A 149 -19.56 5.06 8.28
C ASP A 149 -19.41 3.52 8.18
N VAL A 150 -19.03 2.90 9.29
CA VAL A 150 -18.67 1.47 9.33
C VAL A 150 -19.85 0.55 9.67
N GLU A 151 -21.04 1.06 9.99
CA GLU A 151 -22.16 0.24 10.47
C GLU A 151 -22.57 -0.82 9.45
N GLU A 152 -22.59 -0.47 8.16
CA GLU A 152 -23.01 -1.38 7.08
C GLU A 152 -22.03 -2.54 6.87
N THR A 153 -20.77 -2.38 7.27
CA THR A 153 -19.78 -3.46 7.21
C THR A 153 -20.14 -4.64 8.13
N SER A 154 -21.00 -4.43 9.14
CA SER A 154 -21.46 -5.50 10.06
C SER A 154 -22.21 -6.64 9.37
N LYS A 155 -22.76 -6.38 8.18
CA LYS A 155 -23.50 -7.34 7.34
C LYS A 155 -22.60 -8.17 6.44
N ILE A 156 -21.28 -7.93 6.46
CA ILE A 156 -20.30 -8.62 5.62
C ILE A 156 -19.50 -9.61 6.47
N LEU A 157 -19.36 -10.83 5.97
CA LEU A 157 -18.45 -11.85 6.48
C LEU A 157 -17.46 -12.23 5.39
N PHE A 158 -16.17 -12.01 5.64
CA PHE A 158 -15.11 -12.46 4.76
C PHE A 158 -14.64 -13.86 5.13
N GLY A 159 -14.36 -14.68 4.13
CA GLY A 159 -13.83 -16.02 4.23
C GLY A 159 -12.45 -16.10 3.56
N LEU A 160 -11.44 -16.54 4.31
CA LEU A 160 -10.07 -16.70 3.83
C LEU A 160 -9.60 -18.14 4.04
N ALA A 161 -8.76 -18.66 3.15
CA ALA A 161 -8.14 -19.97 3.28
C ALA A 161 -6.61 -19.84 3.24
N THR A 162 -5.95 -19.89 4.41
CA THR A 162 -4.50 -19.66 4.49
C THR A 162 -3.88 -20.38 5.71
N THR A 163 -2.73 -19.92 6.20
CA THR A 163 -2.07 -20.38 7.43
C THR A 163 -1.96 -19.23 8.44
N VAL A 164 -1.81 -19.56 9.71
CA VAL A 164 -1.64 -18.56 10.78
C VAL A 164 -0.37 -17.73 10.56
N ASP A 165 0.72 -18.35 10.11
CA ASP A 165 1.97 -17.65 9.81
C ASP A 165 1.81 -16.59 8.70
N ARG A 166 1.05 -16.90 7.64
CA ARG A 166 0.77 -15.93 6.58
C ARG A 166 -0.13 -14.80 7.08
N LEU A 167 -1.13 -15.10 7.92
CA LEU A 167 -1.94 -14.06 8.57
C LEU A 167 -1.10 -13.12 9.44
N ASP A 168 -0.13 -13.62 10.20
CA ASP A 168 0.75 -12.78 11.03
C ASP A 168 1.67 -11.91 10.16
N MET A 169 2.23 -12.48 9.10
CA MET A 169 3.04 -11.74 8.12
C MET A 169 2.26 -10.61 7.44
N LEU A 170 0.99 -10.85 7.11
CA LEU A 170 0.09 -9.90 6.43
C LEU A 170 -0.73 -9.06 7.40
N LEU A 171 -0.47 -9.15 8.71
CA LEU A 171 -1.27 -8.47 9.73
C LEU A 171 -1.42 -6.95 9.49
N PRO A 172 -0.38 -6.19 9.10
CA PRO A 172 -0.55 -4.76 8.85
C PRO A 172 -1.54 -4.44 7.71
N SER A 173 -1.54 -5.20 6.62
CA SER A 173 -2.47 -5.01 5.50
C SER A 173 -3.89 -5.45 5.86
N LEU A 174 -4.02 -6.52 6.65
CA LEU A 174 -5.29 -6.99 7.20
C LEU A 174 -5.89 -5.96 8.18
N LEU A 175 -5.08 -5.38 9.05
CA LEU A 175 -5.53 -4.33 9.98
C LEU A 175 -6.00 -3.07 9.25
N TYR A 176 -5.34 -2.71 8.15
CA TYR A 176 -5.81 -1.60 7.33
C TYR A 176 -7.17 -1.90 6.67
N SER A 177 -7.28 -3.06 6.02
CA SER A 177 -8.45 -3.44 5.23
C SER A 177 -9.66 -3.73 6.12
N TYR A 178 -9.49 -4.58 7.13
CA TYR A 178 -10.56 -5.13 7.95
C TYR A 178 -10.65 -4.47 9.33
N GLY A 179 -9.52 -3.96 9.85
CA GLY A 179 -9.48 -3.31 11.15
C GLY A 179 -10.29 -2.01 11.17
N ASN A 180 -10.80 -1.65 12.36
CA ASN A 180 -11.70 -0.52 12.57
C ASN A 180 -12.99 -0.58 11.72
N THR A 181 -13.43 -1.79 11.34
CA THR A 181 -14.74 -2.06 10.74
C THR A 181 -15.53 -3.02 11.63
N LYS A 182 -16.76 -3.35 11.22
CA LYS A 182 -17.60 -4.37 11.85
C LYS A 182 -17.70 -5.66 11.02
N ALA A 183 -16.97 -5.74 9.91
CA ALA A 183 -16.93 -6.95 9.09
C ALA A 183 -16.26 -8.09 9.85
N GLY A 184 -16.83 -9.30 9.75
CA GLY A 184 -16.23 -10.49 10.34
C GLY A 184 -15.22 -11.13 9.39
N LEU A 185 -14.22 -11.82 9.93
CA LEU A 185 -13.22 -12.57 9.18
C LEU A 185 -13.22 -14.04 9.66
N LEU A 186 -13.66 -14.97 8.83
CA LEU A 186 -13.56 -16.41 9.10
C LEU A 186 -12.39 -16.99 8.31
N VAL A 187 -11.39 -17.53 9.00
CA VAL A 187 -10.21 -18.09 8.33
C VAL A 187 -10.13 -19.60 8.53
N LEU A 188 -10.09 -20.33 7.42
CA LEU A 188 -9.77 -21.75 7.42
C LEU A 188 -8.27 -21.95 7.37
N VAL A 189 -7.75 -22.60 8.41
CA VAL A 189 -6.33 -22.95 8.58
C VAL A 189 -6.16 -24.48 8.56
N PRO A 190 -4.99 -25.01 8.17
CA PRO A 190 -4.75 -26.46 8.24
C PRO A 190 -4.83 -26.96 9.68
N GLU A 191 -5.15 -28.25 9.87
CA GLU A 191 -5.04 -28.89 11.18
C GLU A 191 -3.60 -28.89 11.68
N SER A 192 -3.41 -28.57 12.95
CA SER A 192 -2.12 -28.48 13.63
C SER A 192 -2.27 -28.73 15.13
N ASP A 193 -1.18 -29.05 15.82
CA ASP A 193 -1.13 -29.16 17.29
C ASP A 193 -1.12 -27.80 18.00
N ASP A 194 -1.18 -26.69 17.26
CA ASP A 194 -1.18 -25.33 17.79
C ASP A 194 -2.46 -24.97 18.54
N ASP A 195 -2.31 -24.07 19.51
CA ASP A 195 -3.42 -23.48 20.25
C ASP A 195 -4.11 -22.38 19.43
N LEU A 196 -5.11 -22.78 18.63
CA LEU A 196 -5.88 -21.89 17.78
C LEU A 196 -6.63 -20.81 18.58
N GLU A 197 -7.09 -21.10 19.79
CA GLU A 197 -7.80 -20.12 20.63
C GLU A 197 -6.86 -18.98 21.06
N LYS A 198 -5.62 -19.33 21.40
CA LYS A 198 -4.58 -18.34 21.69
C LYS A 198 -4.20 -17.52 20.45
N GLN A 199 -4.07 -18.15 19.29
CA GLN A 199 -3.77 -17.45 18.03
C GLN A 199 -4.92 -16.53 17.60
N GLU A 200 -6.17 -16.97 17.74
CA GLU A 200 -7.36 -16.14 17.51
C GLU A 200 -7.37 -14.93 18.45
N THR A 201 -7.11 -15.15 19.74
CA THR A 201 -7.01 -14.07 20.74
C THR A 201 -5.90 -13.07 20.40
N TYR A 202 -4.78 -13.54 19.86
CA TYR A 202 -3.67 -12.67 19.43
C TYR A 202 -4.11 -11.65 18.37
N PHE A 203 -4.87 -12.08 17.36
CA PHE A 203 -5.36 -11.22 16.29
C PHE A 203 -6.51 -10.32 16.76
N ARG A 204 -7.46 -10.85 17.55
CA ARG A 204 -8.57 -10.06 18.10
C ARG A 204 -8.11 -8.90 18.96
N ASN A 205 -7.12 -9.13 19.81
CA ASN A 205 -6.54 -8.07 20.65
C ASN A 205 -5.86 -6.94 19.86
N ARG A 206 -5.65 -7.12 18.55
CA ARG A 206 -5.06 -6.13 17.66
C ARG A 206 -6.09 -5.40 16.80
N GLY A 207 -7.37 -5.76 16.89
CA GLY A 207 -8.46 -5.05 16.22
C GLY A 207 -9.12 -5.77 15.05
N LEU A 208 -8.86 -7.07 14.87
CA LEU A 208 -9.56 -7.89 13.87
C LEU A 208 -10.73 -8.66 14.51
N ASP A 209 -11.92 -8.61 13.91
CA ASP A 209 -13.03 -9.50 14.27
C ASP A 209 -12.85 -10.85 13.54
N VAL A 210 -11.86 -11.63 13.99
CA VAL A 210 -11.46 -12.89 13.34
C VAL A 210 -11.93 -14.12 14.10
N THR A 211 -12.29 -15.18 13.38
CA THR A 211 -12.50 -16.54 13.87
C THR A 211 -11.61 -17.50 13.09
N LEU A 212 -10.77 -18.26 13.78
CA LEU A 212 -9.92 -19.30 13.18
C LEU A 212 -10.62 -20.66 13.29
N LYS A 213 -10.68 -21.40 12.18
CA LYS A 213 -11.23 -22.77 12.17
C LYS A 213 -10.26 -23.71 11.47
N ALA A 214 -9.80 -24.73 12.21
CA ALA A 214 -9.05 -25.84 11.62
C ALA A 214 -9.90 -26.56 10.57
N SER A 215 -9.26 -26.91 9.46
CA SER A 215 -9.88 -27.64 8.36
C SER A 215 -8.99 -28.81 7.93
N PRO A 216 -9.57 -30.02 7.79
CA PRO A 216 -8.85 -31.20 7.29
C PRO A 216 -8.67 -31.16 5.75
N LEU A 217 -9.30 -30.22 5.06
CA LEU A 217 -9.22 -30.09 3.61
C LEU A 217 -7.82 -29.64 3.15
N ASP A 218 -7.40 -30.17 2.01
CA ASP A 218 -6.21 -29.72 1.29
C ASP A 218 -6.33 -28.23 0.90
N PHE A 219 -5.19 -27.61 0.60
CA PHE A 219 -5.11 -26.17 0.36
C PHE A 219 -6.08 -25.66 -0.72
N THR A 220 -6.09 -26.27 -1.91
CA THR A 220 -6.99 -25.87 -3.01
C THR A 220 -8.47 -26.12 -2.71
N ALA A 221 -8.75 -27.09 -1.83
CA ALA A 221 -10.09 -27.46 -1.40
C ALA A 221 -10.65 -26.54 -0.30
N ARG A 222 -9.80 -25.92 0.53
CA ARG A 222 -10.21 -25.08 1.67
C ARG A 222 -10.99 -23.85 1.26
N TYR A 223 -10.65 -23.22 0.13
CA TYR A 223 -11.35 -22.02 -0.32
C TYR A 223 -12.84 -22.30 -0.60
N PHE A 224 -13.18 -23.40 -1.30
CA PHE A 224 -14.58 -23.78 -1.46
C PHE A 224 -15.20 -24.28 -0.14
N GLY A 225 -14.38 -24.87 0.75
CA GLY A 225 -14.75 -25.21 2.14
C GLY A 225 -15.31 -24.04 2.96
N LEU A 226 -15.01 -22.79 2.57
CA LEU A 226 -15.59 -21.60 3.18
C LEU A 226 -17.12 -21.55 3.06
N VAL A 227 -17.72 -22.17 2.04
CA VAL A 227 -19.19 -22.26 1.88
C VAL A 227 -19.83 -22.88 3.12
N GLU A 228 -19.34 -24.05 3.54
CA GLU A 228 -19.84 -24.72 4.75
C GLU A 228 -19.49 -23.93 6.00
N ALA A 229 -18.21 -23.53 6.13
CA ALA A 229 -17.73 -22.87 7.33
C ALA A 229 -18.46 -21.54 7.62
N MET A 230 -18.67 -20.70 6.60
CA MET A 230 -19.41 -19.45 6.74
C MET A 230 -20.89 -19.68 6.98
N SER A 231 -21.52 -20.65 6.33
CA SER A 231 -22.93 -21.00 6.57
C SER A 231 -23.17 -21.40 8.03
N GLU A 232 -22.29 -22.24 8.59
CA GLU A 232 -22.33 -22.60 10.00
C GLU A 232 -22.10 -21.41 10.94
N HIS A 233 -21.11 -20.58 10.64
CA HIS A 233 -20.74 -19.42 11.45
C HIS A 233 -21.86 -18.37 11.48
N ILE A 234 -22.46 -18.06 10.33
CA ILE A 234 -23.61 -17.15 10.21
C ILE A 234 -24.77 -17.63 11.08
N ARG A 235 -25.12 -18.93 11.01
CA ARG A 235 -26.23 -19.49 11.79
C ARG A 235 -26.01 -19.40 13.31
N LYS A 236 -24.77 -19.55 13.77
CA LYS A 236 -24.44 -19.62 15.21
C LYS A 236 -24.09 -18.27 15.83
N HIS A 237 -23.41 -17.41 15.07
CA HIS A 237 -22.70 -16.25 15.63
C HIS A 237 -23.03 -14.93 14.93
N ARG A 238 -23.37 -14.95 13.63
CA ARG A 238 -23.59 -13.72 12.84
C ARG A 238 -24.85 -13.78 11.95
N PRO A 239 -26.06 -13.89 12.53
CA PRO A 239 -27.30 -14.04 11.78
C PRO A 239 -27.66 -12.80 10.94
N GLN A 240 -27.06 -11.64 11.22
CA GLN A 240 -27.25 -10.39 10.47
C GLN A 240 -26.48 -10.34 9.14
N THR A 241 -25.57 -11.28 8.87
CA THR A 241 -24.78 -11.31 7.64
C THR A 241 -25.66 -11.49 6.40
N THR A 242 -25.53 -10.59 5.44
CA THR A 242 -26.22 -10.67 4.14
C THR A 242 -25.27 -10.88 2.97
N TRP A 243 -23.99 -10.55 3.15
CA TRP A 243 -22.95 -10.62 2.13
C TRP A 243 -21.74 -11.42 2.61
N LEU A 244 -21.22 -12.25 1.71
CA LEU A 244 -20.05 -13.08 1.94
C LEU A 244 -18.96 -12.71 0.97
N GLY A 245 -17.80 -12.29 1.47
CA GLY A 245 -16.62 -12.01 0.68
C GLY A 245 -15.68 -13.22 0.68
N PHE A 246 -15.48 -13.89 -0.44
CA PHE A 246 -14.40 -14.86 -0.59
C PHE A 246 -13.17 -14.11 -1.10
N SER A 247 -12.05 -14.22 -0.39
CA SER A 247 -10.86 -13.42 -0.64
C SER A 247 -9.60 -14.21 -0.35
N ASP A 248 -8.53 -13.91 -1.08
CA ASP A 248 -7.19 -14.36 -0.72
C ASP A 248 -6.65 -13.50 0.41
N ASP A 249 -5.63 -13.99 1.12
CA ASP A 249 -5.06 -13.32 2.29
C ASP A 249 -4.16 -12.14 1.92
N ASP A 250 -3.63 -12.10 0.69
CA ASP A 250 -2.93 -10.98 0.07
C ASP A 250 -3.83 -10.09 -0.80
N THR A 251 -5.16 -10.23 -0.73
CA THR A 251 -6.08 -9.21 -1.24
C THR A 251 -6.13 -8.02 -0.29
N PHE A 252 -5.83 -6.84 -0.80
CA PHE A 252 -5.88 -5.59 -0.05
C PHE A 252 -7.08 -4.77 -0.45
N PHE A 253 -7.95 -4.43 0.50
CA PHE A 253 -9.09 -3.54 0.28
C PHE A 253 -8.78 -2.12 0.75
N LEU A 254 -9.02 -1.13 -0.10
CA LEU A 254 -8.79 0.27 0.25
C LEU A 254 -9.79 0.79 1.29
N SER A 255 -11.05 0.35 1.21
CA SER A 255 -12.12 0.77 2.14
C SER A 255 -13.28 -0.22 2.13
N LEU A 256 -13.42 -1.02 3.18
CA LEU A 256 -14.60 -1.88 3.35
C LEU A 256 -15.92 -1.11 3.56
N PRO A 257 -15.95 0.06 4.22
CA PRO A 257 -17.14 0.90 4.21
C PRO A 257 -17.62 1.25 2.79
N THR A 258 -16.69 1.56 1.88
CA THR A 258 -17.01 1.79 0.46
C THR A 258 -17.58 0.53 -0.20
N ILE A 259 -16.97 -0.64 0.04
CA ILE A 259 -17.50 -1.93 -0.45
C ILE A 259 -18.93 -2.17 0.07
N ALA A 260 -19.20 -1.87 1.34
CA ALA A 260 -20.52 -2.04 1.93
C ALA A 260 -21.57 -1.10 1.28
N GLU A 261 -21.20 0.14 0.99
CA GLU A 261 -22.08 1.09 0.30
C GLU A 261 -22.42 0.66 -1.13
N GLU A 262 -21.45 0.13 -1.88
CA GLU A 262 -21.68 -0.40 -3.23
C GLU A 262 -22.57 -1.66 -3.20
N LEU A 263 -22.38 -2.54 -2.22
CA LEU A 263 -23.23 -3.72 -2.04
C LEU A 263 -24.69 -3.38 -1.67
N LYS A 264 -24.96 -2.21 -1.08
CA LYS A 264 -26.35 -1.75 -0.79
C LYS A 264 -27.15 -1.46 -2.05
N LEU A 265 -26.51 -1.26 -3.19
CA LEU A 265 -27.18 -1.07 -4.47
C LEU A 265 -27.90 -2.35 -4.94
N PHE A 266 -27.54 -3.50 -4.36
CA PHE A 266 -28.11 -4.81 -4.68
C PHE A 266 -29.12 -5.26 -3.63
N ASP A 267 -30.25 -5.81 -4.10
CA ASP A 267 -31.26 -6.42 -3.23
C ASP A 267 -30.72 -7.74 -2.65
N ALA A 268 -30.21 -7.68 -1.42
CA ALA A 268 -29.58 -8.82 -0.73
C ALA A 268 -30.52 -10.01 -0.46
N SER A 269 -31.84 -9.88 -0.70
CA SER A 269 -32.78 -11.00 -0.64
C SER A 269 -32.75 -11.90 -1.88
N LYS A 270 -32.06 -11.46 -2.94
CA LYS A 270 -31.85 -12.20 -4.18
C LYS A 270 -30.46 -12.84 -4.22
N ARG A 271 -30.28 -13.77 -5.16
CA ARG A 271 -29.00 -14.39 -5.43
C ARG A 271 -28.14 -13.43 -6.25
N HIS A 272 -26.96 -13.12 -5.73
CA HIS A 272 -25.94 -12.32 -6.39
C HIS A 272 -24.60 -13.02 -6.34
N TYR A 273 -23.92 -13.01 -7.47
CA TYR A 273 -22.53 -13.41 -7.66
C TYR A 273 -21.81 -12.23 -8.30
N ILE A 274 -20.97 -11.55 -7.53
CA ILE A 274 -20.33 -10.29 -7.93
C ILE A 274 -18.82 -10.43 -7.75
N GLY A 275 -18.04 -9.91 -8.68
CA GLY A 275 -16.58 -9.91 -8.60
C GLY A 275 -15.95 -9.44 -9.90
N ALA A 276 -14.68 -9.74 -10.14
CA ALA A 276 -14.00 -9.36 -11.37
C ALA A 276 -13.36 -10.57 -12.07
N LEU A 277 -13.24 -10.46 -13.39
CA LEU A 277 -12.32 -11.31 -14.16
C LEU A 277 -10.88 -10.83 -13.91
N SER A 278 -9.91 -11.72 -14.13
CA SER A 278 -8.51 -11.32 -14.28
C SER A 278 -8.37 -10.27 -15.40
N GLU A 279 -7.45 -9.34 -15.21
CA GLU A 279 -7.07 -8.35 -16.21
C GLU A 279 -6.39 -9.01 -17.40
N ALA A 280 -5.74 -10.16 -17.19
CA ALA A 280 -5.06 -10.93 -18.22
C ALA A 280 -6.03 -11.88 -18.92
N SER A 281 -6.29 -11.64 -20.21
CA SER A 281 -7.24 -12.44 -21.00
C SER A 281 -6.89 -13.93 -21.03
N TRP A 282 -5.61 -14.29 -21.04
CA TRP A 282 -5.18 -15.70 -21.03
C TRP A 282 -5.50 -16.41 -19.71
N GLN A 283 -5.58 -15.70 -18.60
CA GLN A 283 -6.04 -16.26 -17.33
C GLN A 283 -7.53 -16.57 -17.39
N VAL A 284 -8.32 -15.68 -18.01
CA VAL A 284 -9.75 -15.90 -18.27
C VAL A 284 -9.95 -17.08 -19.21
N ASP A 285 -9.14 -17.21 -20.27
CA ASP A 285 -9.19 -18.33 -21.20
C ASP A 285 -8.84 -19.67 -20.52
N ALA A 286 -7.89 -19.65 -19.58
CA ALA A 286 -7.43 -20.85 -18.87
C ALA A 286 -8.39 -21.30 -17.76
N PHE A 287 -8.89 -20.37 -16.95
CA PHE A 287 -9.67 -20.67 -15.73
C PHE A 287 -11.17 -20.50 -15.91
N GLY A 288 -11.59 -19.73 -16.92
CA GLY A 288 -12.98 -19.49 -17.27
C GLY A 288 -13.49 -18.10 -16.88
N HIS A 289 -14.72 -17.81 -17.30
CA HIS A 289 -15.41 -16.56 -16.97
C HIS A 289 -16.02 -16.65 -15.56
N ILE A 290 -15.16 -16.58 -14.56
CA ILE A 290 -15.46 -16.64 -13.13
C ILE A 290 -14.98 -15.36 -12.45
N ALA A 291 -15.53 -15.05 -11.27
CA ALA A 291 -14.91 -14.09 -10.37
C ALA A 291 -13.61 -14.70 -9.81
N PHE A 292 -12.50 -14.00 -9.99
CA PHE A 292 -11.20 -14.41 -9.49
C PHE A 292 -11.08 -14.09 -7.99
N GLY A 293 -10.58 -15.05 -7.22
CA GLY A 293 -10.56 -15.01 -5.76
C GLY A 293 -9.75 -13.85 -5.19
N GLY A 294 -8.61 -13.57 -5.80
CA GLY A 294 -7.69 -12.51 -5.37
C GLY A 294 -8.25 -11.10 -5.57
N ALA A 295 -9.04 -10.85 -6.61
CA ALA A 295 -9.77 -9.59 -6.77
C ALA A 295 -10.86 -9.39 -5.69
N GLY A 296 -11.32 -10.48 -5.07
CA GLY A 296 -12.45 -10.50 -4.15
C GLY A 296 -13.75 -10.89 -4.84
N VAL A 297 -14.48 -11.80 -4.21
CA VAL A 297 -15.75 -12.35 -4.71
C VAL A 297 -16.84 -12.14 -3.68
N PHE A 298 -17.94 -11.49 -4.07
CA PHE A 298 -19.08 -11.23 -3.21
C PHE A 298 -20.28 -12.10 -3.58
N VAL A 299 -20.76 -12.86 -2.59
CA VAL A 299 -21.89 -13.78 -2.70
C VAL A 299 -22.95 -13.36 -1.69
N SER A 300 -24.18 -13.18 -2.15
CA SER A 300 -25.32 -12.93 -1.26
C SER A 300 -25.67 -14.18 -0.45
N LYS A 301 -26.22 -14.02 0.76
CA LYS A 301 -26.66 -15.15 1.59
C LYS A 301 -27.62 -16.13 0.88
N PRO A 302 -28.63 -15.70 0.09
CA PRO A 302 -29.49 -16.64 -0.64
C PRO A 302 -28.75 -17.53 -1.64
N LEU A 303 -27.64 -17.04 -2.23
CA LEU A 303 -26.80 -17.86 -3.09
C LEU A 303 -25.94 -18.82 -2.27
N LEU A 304 -25.40 -18.39 -1.13
CA LEU A 304 -24.73 -19.30 -0.18
C LEU A 304 -25.63 -20.47 0.23
N ASP A 305 -26.91 -20.21 0.54
CA ASP A 305 -27.86 -21.25 0.95
C ASP A 305 -28.03 -22.32 -0.17
N VAL A 306 -27.93 -21.93 -1.44
CA VAL A 306 -27.91 -22.88 -2.58
C VAL A 306 -26.60 -23.65 -2.64
N LEU A 307 -25.46 -22.98 -2.50
CA LEU A 307 -24.15 -23.63 -2.53
C LEU A 307 -24.01 -24.66 -1.41
N MET A 308 -24.49 -24.35 -0.20
CA MET A 308 -24.49 -25.28 0.93
C MET A 308 -25.31 -26.55 0.63
N LYS A 309 -26.43 -26.44 -0.09
CA LYS A 309 -27.24 -27.60 -0.48
C LYS A 309 -26.49 -28.58 -1.40
N TYR A 310 -25.57 -28.06 -2.22
CA TYR A 310 -24.77 -28.85 -3.17
C TYR A 310 -23.30 -28.95 -2.75
N TYR A 311 -22.99 -28.65 -1.48
CA TYR A 311 -21.61 -28.55 -1.00
C TYR A 311 -20.83 -29.84 -1.22
N ASP A 312 -21.35 -30.98 -0.75
CA ASP A 312 -20.66 -32.28 -0.88
C ASP A 312 -20.38 -32.65 -2.35
N GLU A 313 -21.32 -32.35 -3.25
CA GLU A 313 -21.15 -32.60 -4.68
C GLU A 313 -20.05 -31.70 -5.25
N CYS A 314 -20.15 -30.38 -5.07
CA CYS A 314 -19.17 -29.44 -5.60
C CYS A 314 -17.78 -29.63 -4.98
N GLN A 315 -17.70 -29.94 -3.69
CA GLN A 315 -16.45 -30.18 -2.98
C GLN A 315 -15.73 -31.42 -3.54
N SER A 316 -16.48 -32.45 -3.94
CA SER A 316 -15.95 -33.69 -4.53
C SER A 316 -15.31 -33.51 -5.91
N TRP A 317 -15.51 -32.37 -6.57
CA TRP A 317 -14.93 -32.10 -7.88
C TRP A 317 -13.45 -31.76 -7.76
N GLY A 318 -12.58 -32.66 -8.21
CA GLY A 318 -11.19 -32.40 -8.61
C GLY A 318 -10.32 -31.54 -7.67
N GLU A 319 -9.12 -31.22 -8.17
CA GLU A 319 -8.12 -30.41 -7.47
C GLU A 319 -7.99 -29.00 -8.08
N GLN A 320 -9.01 -28.54 -8.81
CA GLN A 320 -9.00 -27.21 -9.40
C GLN A 320 -8.87 -26.10 -8.33
N PRO A 321 -8.33 -24.92 -8.69
CA PRO A 321 -8.30 -23.74 -7.82
C PRO A 321 -9.66 -23.45 -7.16
N GLY A 322 -9.58 -22.83 -5.98
CA GLY A 322 -10.71 -22.66 -5.08
C GLY A 322 -11.85 -21.79 -5.63
N ASP A 323 -11.48 -20.65 -6.19
CA ASP A 323 -12.37 -19.71 -6.88
C ASP A 323 -12.96 -20.33 -8.15
N GLN A 324 -12.18 -21.12 -8.90
CA GLN A 324 -12.67 -21.90 -10.04
C GLN A 324 -13.73 -22.91 -9.60
N LYS A 325 -13.51 -23.62 -8.50
CA LYS A 325 -14.50 -24.55 -7.93
C LYS A 325 -15.78 -23.82 -7.51
N LEU A 326 -15.65 -22.67 -6.85
CA LEU A 326 -16.78 -21.81 -6.46
C LEU A 326 -17.59 -21.35 -7.68
N GLY A 327 -16.92 -20.77 -8.68
CA GLY A 327 -17.55 -20.26 -9.89
C GLY A 327 -18.26 -21.37 -10.68
N GLN A 328 -17.65 -22.54 -10.83
CA GLN A 328 -18.27 -23.70 -11.49
C GLN A 328 -19.50 -24.19 -10.72
N CYS A 329 -19.46 -24.21 -9.38
CA CYS A 329 -20.60 -24.63 -8.57
C CYS A 329 -21.78 -23.65 -8.72
N ILE A 330 -21.50 -22.34 -8.74
CA ILE A 330 -22.51 -21.30 -8.99
C ILE A 330 -23.10 -21.43 -10.40
N GLN A 331 -22.27 -21.63 -11.43
CA GLN A 331 -22.74 -21.83 -12.80
C GLN A 331 -23.63 -23.07 -12.93
N ARG A 332 -23.30 -24.15 -12.20
CA ARG A 332 -24.05 -25.41 -12.27
C ARG A 332 -25.37 -25.39 -11.50
N PHE A 333 -25.38 -24.79 -10.31
CA PHE A 333 -26.50 -24.90 -9.36
C PHE A 333 -27.09 -23.58 -8.89
N GLY A 334 -26.34 -22.48 -8.96
CA GLY A 334 -26.75 -21.17 -8.47
C GLY A 334 -27.82 -20.50 -9.32
N ASP A 335 -27.81 -20.74 -10.64
CA ASP A 335 -28.60 -19.97 -11.63
C ASP A 335 -28.42 -18.46 -11.41
N THR A 336 -27.16 -18.03 -11.34
CA THR A 336 -26.78 -16.65 -11.01
C THR A 336 -25.55 -16.27 -11.83
N PRO A 337 -25.70 -15.44 -12.88
CA PRO A 337 -24.57 -15.02 -13.68
C PRO A 337 -23.65 -14.10 -12.89
N LEU A 338 -22.38 -14.08 -13.27
CA LEU A 338 -21.39 -13.16 -12.71
C LEU A 338 -21.75 -11.72 -13.08
N THR A 339 -21.88 -10.86 -12.08
CA THR A 339 -21.93 -9.41 -12.22
C THR A 339 -20.52 -8.86 -12.04
N LEU A 340 -20.01 -8.19 -13.07
CA LEU A 340 -18.65 -7.65 -13.04
C LEU A 340 -18.58 -6.36 -12.22
N TRP A 341 -17.60 -6.28 -11.33
CA TRP A 341 -17.27 -5.11 -10.53
C TRP A 341 -15.91 -4.55 -10.99
N PRO A 342 -15.89 -3.45 -11.76
CA PRO A 342 -14.68 -3.04 -12.50
C PRO A 342 -13.48 -2.59 -11.66
N SER A 343 -13.70 -2.13 -10.43
CA SER A 343 -12.68 -1.58 -9.50
C SER A 343 -12.03 -2.63 -8.59
N LEU A 344 -12.40 -3.89 -8.73
CA LEU A 344 -11.72 -5.02 -8.11
C LEU A 344 -10.66 -5.56 -9.06
N PHE A 345 -9.44 -5.72 -8.57
CA PHE A 345 -8.31 -6.09 -9.42
C PHE A 345 -7.58 -7.34 -8.92
N GLN A 346 -7.50 -8.35 -9.79
CA GLN A 346 -6.75 -9.59 -9.53
C GLN A 346 -5.24 -9.35 -9.64
N MET A 347 -4.86 -8.37 -10.48
CA MET A 347 -3.49 -7.92 -10.71
C MET A 347 -2.55 -9.03 -11.16
N ASP A 348 -2.99 -9.81 -12.16
CA ASP A 348 -2.14 -10.79 -12.85
C ASP A 348 -1.13 -10.08 -13.80
N LEU A 349 -0.27 -9.24 -13.21
CA LEU A 349 0.73 -8.38 -13.85
C LEU A 349 2.09 -8.62 -13.17
N SER A 350 3.17 -8.61 -13.95
CA SER A 350 4.55 -8.61 -13.41
C SER A 350 5.10 -7.19 -13.26
N ASP A 351 6.05 -7.02 -12.34
CA ASP A 351 6.75 -5.74 -12.17
C ASP A 351 7.48 -5.28 -13.46
N PRO A 352 7.52 -3.96 -13.74
CA PRO A 352 6.97 -2.87 -12.92
C PRO A 352 5.49 -2.56 -13.23
N VAL A 353 4.71 -2.30 -12.18
CA VAL A 353 3.25 -2.01 -12.27
C VAL A 353 2.87 -0.55 -12.00
N ASP A 354 3.81 0.39 -12.13
CA ASP A 354 3.59 1.81 -11.77
C ASP A 354 2.43 2.44 -12.54
N GLY A 355 2.26 2.09 -13.82
CA GLY A 355 1.21 2.66 -14.65
C GLY A 355 -0.21 2.36 -14.16
N PHE A 356 -0.40 1.24 -13.43
CA PHE A 356 -1.66 0.92 -12.76
C PHE A 356 -1.95 1.90 -11.61
N TYR A 357 -0.96 2.12 -10.73
CA TYR A 357 -1.10 3.01 -9.57
C TYR A 357 -1.11 4.49 -9.95
N GLU A 358 -0.56 4.85 -11.12
CA GLU A 358 -0.59 6.22 -11.66
C GLU A 358 -1.80 6.47 -12.59
N SER A 359 -2.70 5.49 -12.76
CA SER A 359 -3.79 5.55 -13.75
C SER A 359 -4.95 6.49 -13.37
N GLY A 360 -5.10 6.82 -12.07
CA GLY A 360 -6.26 7.56 -11.56
C GLY A 360 -7.58 6.78 -11.60
N ARG A 361 -7.53 5.47 -11.84
CA ARG A 361 -8.71 4.60 -11.80
C ARG A 361 -9.18 4.43 -10.36
N LYS A 362 -10.50 4.25 -10.20
CA LYS A 362 -11.08 3.80 -8.94
C LYS A 362 -10.59 2.38 -8.66
N ILE A 363 -9.88 2.22 -7.54
CA ILE A 363 -9.37 0.94 -7.05
C ILE A 363 -10.05 0.68 -5.71
N GLU A 364 -10.64 -0.49 -5.54
CA GLU A 364 -11.27 -0.90 -4.28
C GLU A 364 -10.58 -2.11 -3.67
N SER A 365 -10.09 -3.02 -4.52
CA SER A 365 -9.16 -4.07 -4.12
C SER A 365 -7.98 -4.15 -5.08
N VAL A 366 -6.82 -4.55 -4.55
CA VAL A 366 -5.66 -4.97 -5.32
C VAL A 366 -5.13 -6.27 -4.77
N HIS A 367 -4.52 -7.05 -5.64
CA HIS A 367 -4.00 -8.36 -5.29
C HIS A 367 -2.61 -8.59 -5.85
N HIS A 368 -1.99 -9.66 -5.37
CA HIS A 368 -0.61 -10.08 -5.57
C HIS A 368 0.49 -9.05 -5.31
N TRP A 369 0.19 -7.95 -4.60
CA TRP A 369 1.14 -6.88 -4.26
C TRP A 369 2.34 -7.29 -3.40
N ASN A 370 2.34 -8.52 -2.89
CA ASN A 370 3.42 -9.12 -2.12
C ASN A 370 3.87 -10.48 -2.67
N SER A 371 3.60 -10.77 -3.94
CA SER A 371 3.92 -12.07 -4.55
C SER A 371 4.36 -11.95 -6.01
N TRP A 372 3.48 -11.50 -6.91
CA TRP A 372 3.79 -11.38 -8.35
C TRP A 372 4.52 -10.07 -8.67
N TYR A 373 4.15 -9.03 -7.94
CA TYR A 373 4.85 -7.76 -7.90
C TYR A 373 5.04 -7.34 -6.44
N SER A 374 5.91 -6.36 -6.19
CA SER A 374 6.15 -5.86 -4.84
C SER A 374 5.81 -4.38 -4.71
N LYS A 375 4.70 -4.08 -4.02
CA LYS A 375 4.34 -2.72 -3.61
C LYS A 375 3.84 -2.72 -2.18
N ASP A 376 4.46 -1.90 -1.34
CA ASP A 376 4.05 -1.74 0.06
C ASP A 376 2.75 -0.94 0.15
N VAL A 377 1.62 -1.64 0.08
CA VAL A 377 0.28 -1.05 0.14
C VAL A 377 -0.03 -0.38 1.49
N VAL A 378 0.63 -0.82 2.56
CA VAL A 378 0.46 -0.23 3.91
C VAL A 378 1.16 1.11 3.96
N LYS A 379 2.40 1.19 3.47
CA LYS A 379 3.13 2.46 3.33
C LYS A 379 2.38 3.43 2.41
N MET A 380 1.93 2.97 1.26
CA MET A 380 1.12 3.76 0.31
C MET A 380 -0.09 4.41 0.97
N THR A 381 -0.74 3.69 1.87
CA THR A 381 -2.00 4.13 2.49
C THR A 381 -1.84 4.94 3.77
N THR A 382 -0.61 5.16 4.23
CA THR A 382 -0.30 5.97 5.44
C THR A 382 -1.01 7.33 5.45
N VAL A 383 -1.13 7.98 4.29
CA VAL A 383 -1.80 9.30 4.13
C VAL A 383 -3.26 9.30 4.56
N SER A 384 -3.93 8.14 4.50
CA SER A 384 -5.31 8.03 4.95
C SER A 384 -5.49 8.37 6.43
N ALA A 385 -4.44 8.24 7.26
CA ALA A 385 -4.44 8.63 8.67
C ALA A 385 -4.68 10.12 8.90
N VAL A 386 -4.55 10.96 7.88
CA VAL A 386 -4.80 12.41 7.95
C VAL A 386 -5.80 12.88 6.91
N ALA A 387 -5.85 12.24 5.74
CA ALA A 387 -6.64 12.69 4.59
C ALA A 387 -7.79 11.75 4.19
N GLY A 388 -8.07 10.71 4.98
CA GLY A 388 -9.12 9.72 4.68
C GLY A 388 -8.72 8.70 3.61
N ARG A 389 -9.41 7.56 3.56
CA ARG A 389 -9.08 6.42 2.69
C ARG A 389 -9.23 6.75 1.21
N LYS A 390 -10.23 7.56 0.85
CA LYS A 390 -10.46 8.03 -0.53
C LYS A 390 -9.40 9.02 -1.04
N SER A 391 -8.46 9.47 -0.20
CA SER A 391 -7.32 10.30 -0.65
C SER A 391 -6.19 9.49 -1.28
N VAL A 392 -6.11 8.20 -0.97
CA VAL A 392 -5.05 7.30 -1.46
C VAL A 392 -5.16 7.17 -2.98
N LEU A 393 -4.03 7.32 -3.69
CA LEU A 393 -3.93 7.29 -5.16
C LEU A 393 -4.73 8.37 -5.92
N ARG A 394 -5.30 9.38 -5.23
CA ARG A 394 -5.76 10.60 -5.92
C ARG A 394 -4.60 11.32 -6.60
N ARG A 395 -4.91 12.00 -7.70
CA ARG A 395 -3.90 12.65 -8.55
C ARG A 395 -4.11 14.15 -8.63
N TRP A 396 -3.02 14.89 -8.48
CA TRP A 396 -3.02 16.34 -8.65
C TRP A 396 -1.94 16.79 -9.63
N VAL A 397 -2.30 17.66 -10.56
CA VAL A 397 -1.38 18.41 -11.43
C VAL A 397 -1.15 19.80 -10.86
N PHE A 398 0.10 20.25 -10.85
CA PHE A 398 0.48 21.55 -10.26
C PHE A 398 1.81 22.06 -10.82
N ASP A 399 2.19 23.27 -10.42
CA ASP A 399 3.43 23.97 -10.83
C ASP A 399 3.65 23.92 -12.35
N GLN A 400 2.60 24.28 -13.10
CA GLN A 400 2.60 24.36 -14.56
C GLN A 400 3.29 25.66 -15.00
N GLU A 401 4.45 25.55 -15.65
CA GLU A 401 5.27 26.69 -16.04
C GLU A 401 5.85 26.52 -17.45
N GLU A 402 6.13 27.64 -18.11
CA GLU A 402 6.86 27.70 -19.37
C GLU A 402 8.22 28.37 -19.16
N THR A 403 9.29 27.71 -19.60
CA THR A 403 10.66 28.24 -19.53
C THR A 403 11.27 28.34 -20.91
N VAL A 404 11.99 29.43 -21.18
CA VAL A 404 12.68 29.61 -22.46
C VAL A 404 14.09 29.04 -22.33
N ASN A 405 14.41 28.03 -23.12
CA ASN A 405 15.77 27.53 -23.26
C ASN A 405 16.65 28.63 -23.86
N GLN A 406 17.59 29.15 -23.07
CA GLN A 406 18.43 30.28 -23.49
C GLN A 406 19.39 29.93 -24.64
N ALA A 407 19.70 28.64 -24.84
CA ALA A 407 20.61 28.18 -25.89
C ALA A 407 19.90 27.96 -27.22
N THR A 408 18.68 27.41 -27.22
CA THR A 408 17.92 27.12 -28.45
C THR A 408 16.87 28.19 -28.77
N GLY A 409 16.46 28.99 -27.79
CA GLY A 409 15.35 29.95 -27.89
C GLY A 409 13.96 29.28 -27.82
N GLU A 410 13.92 27.97 -27.62
CA GLU A 410 12.68 27.19 -27.59
C GLU A 410 12.00 27.28 -26.22
N THR A 411 10.68 27.23 -26.19
CA THR A 411 9.90 27.23 -24.95
C THR A 411 9.66 25.79 -24.51
N LEU A 412 10.23 25.41 -23.37
CA LEU A 412 9.96 24.16 -22.68
C LEU A 412 8.82 24.38 -21.70
N ARG A 413 7.96 23.38 -21.54
CA ARG A 413 6.87 23.44 -20.57
C ARG A 413 7.05 22.33 -19.57
N HIS A 414 6.90 22.63 -18.29
CA HIS A 414 6.94 21.61 -17.27
C HIS A 414 5.79 21.74 -16.29
N PHE A 415 5.43 20.60 -15.72
CA PHE A 415 4.43 20.49 -14.68
C PHE A 415 4.66 19.23 -13.88
N TRP A 416 4.04 19.15 -12.72
CA TRP A 416 4.16 18.02 -11.82
C TRP A 416 2.84 17.30 -11.70
N VAL A 417 2.90 15.98 -11.53
CA VAL A 417 1.76 15.14 -11.14
C VAL A 417 2.12 14.37 -9.88
N LEU A 418 1.36 14.60 -8.80
CA LEU A 418 1.41 13.78 -7.58
C LEU A 418 0.39 12.66 -7.70
N ASN A 419 0.85 11.41 -7.59
CA ASN A 419 0.03 10.22 -7.38
C ASN A 419 0.12 9.85 -5.90
N ASN A 420 -0.88 10.23 -5.11
CA ASN A 420 -0.79 10.23 -3.65
C ASN A 420 -0.46 8.87 -3.05
N GLY A 421 0.65 8.78 -2.33
CA GLY A 421 1.10 7.52 -1.72
C GLY A 421 1.83 6.59 -2.69
N HIS A 422 2.10 7.00 -3.92
CA HIS A 422 2.80 6.18 -4.90
C HIS A 422 4.00 6.88 -5.53
N SER A 423 3.78 8.00 -6.23
CA SER A 423 4.84 8.68 -6.99
C SER A 423 4.57 10.16 -7.16
N MET A 424 5.62 10.89 -7.55
CA MET A 424 5.53 12.25 -8.04
C MET A 424 6.38 12.38 -9.29
N VAL A 425 5.79 12.87 -10.37
CA VAL A 425 6.39 12.87 -11.70
C VAL A 425 6.46 14.30 -12.22
N LYS A 426 7.64 14.77 -12.60
CA LYS A 426 7.81 16.00 -13.36
C LYS A 426 7.81 15.66 -14.84
N TYR A 427 6.87 16.23 -15.57
CA TYR A 427 6.82 16.19 -17.02
C TYR A 427 7.50 17.43 -17.58
N THR A 428 8.37 17.26 -18.57
CA THR A 428 8.98 18.36 -19.33
C THR A 428 8.79 18.10 -20.81
N TYR A 429 8.05 18.98 -21.46
CA TYR A 429 7.67 18.90 -22.87
C TYR A 429 8.59 19.79 -23.69
N ASP A 430 9.10 19.24 -24.78
CA ASP A 430 9.78 20.01 -25.82
C ASP A 430 8.81 20.94 -26.55
N ALA A 431 9.34 21.99 -27.17
CA ALA A 431 8.54 23.05 -27.80
C ALA A 431 7.61 22.56 -28.92
N SER A 432 7.91 21.42 -29.54
CA SER A 432 7.12 20.82 -30.62
C SER A 432 5.96 19.96 -30.13
N VAL A 433 5.94 19.59 -28.85
CA VAL A 433 4.96 18.64 -28.29
C VAL A 433 3.65 19.36 -27.97
N PRO A 434 2.48 18.88 -28.43
CA PRO A 434 1.18 19.45 -28.07
C PRO A 434 0.85 19.39 -26.57
N ASN A 435 -0.05 20.24 -26.09
CA ASN A 435 -0.50 20.22 -24.67
C ASN A 435 -1.20 18.92 -24.27
N ASP A 436 -1.90 18.32 -25.22
CA ASP A 436 -2.69 17.10 -25.07
C ASP A 436 -1.93 15.85 -25.51
N ALA A 437 -0.59 15.93 -25.62
CA ALA A 437 0.25 14.82 -26.06
C ALA A 437 0.11 13.58 -25.16
N ILE A 438 -0.06 13.77 -23.85
CA ILE A 438 -0.34 12.68 -22.90
C ILE A 438 -1.83 12.65 -22.59
N ASN A 439 -2.46 11.51 -22.86
CA ASN A 439 -3.78 11.20 -22.33
C ASN A 439 -3.66 10.65 -20.90
N PHE A 440 -3.88 11.49 -19.89
CA PHE A 440 -3.82 11.08 -18.47
C PHE A 440 -4.98 10.17 -18.03
N ASP A 441 -6.02 9.99 -18.85
CA ASP A 441 -7.08 8.99 -18.63
C ASP A 441 -6.70 7.61 -19.19
N ALA A 442 -5.64 7.51 -20.01
CA ALA A 442 -5.08 6.24 -20.46
C ALA A 442 -4.03 5.72 -19.48
N MET A 443 -4.04 4.41 -19.26
CA MET A 443 -3.10 3.75 -18.35
C MET A 443 -1.74 3.60 -19.02
N GLU A 444 -0.69 3.99 -18.32
CA GLU A 444 0.67 3.78 -18.80
C GLU A 444 1.01 2.29 -18.82
N LYS A 445 1.48 1.77 -19.97
CA LYS A 445 1.87 0.36 -20.08
C LYS A 445 3.28 0.18 -19.51
N THR A 446 3.40 -0.12 -18.22
CA THR A 446 4.70 -0.32 -17.56
C THR A 446 5.16 -1.78 -17.45
N TRP A 447 4.23 -2.73 -17.34
CA TRP A 447 4.53 -4.16 -17.14
C TRP A 447 5.15 -4.78 -18.41
N PRO A 448 5.86 -5.92 -18.35
CA PRO A 448 6.55 -6.50 -19.51
C PRO A 448 5.65 -7.25 -20.51
N GLU A 449 4.53 -7.79 -20.07
CA GLU A 449 3.65 -8.67 -20.86
C GLU A 449 2.97 -7.95 -22.05
N ASP A 450 2.35 -8.73 -22.94
CA ASP A 450 1.69 -8.21 -24.14
C ASP A 450 0.45 -7.36 -23.77
N PRO A 451 0.39 -6.08 -24.17
CA PRO A 451 -0.73 -5.19 -23.83
C PRO A 451 -2.08 -5.69 -24.35
N ARG A 452 -2.10 -6.46 -25.44
CA ARG A 452 -3.35 -6.94 -26.07
C ARG A 452 -4.17 -7.83 -25.14
N GLY A 453 -3.52 -8.53 -24.22
CA GLY A 453 -4.22 -9.36 -23.24
C GLY A 453 -4.85 -8.57 -22.09
N TYR A 454 -4.55 -7.28 -21.96
CA TYR A 454 -5.04 -6.43 -20.86
C TYR A 454 -5.98 -5.31 -21.31
N GLU A 455 -5.98 -4.96 -22.59
CA GLU A 455 -6.70 -3.80 -23.12
C GLU A 455 -8.19 -3.79 -22.75
N ASP A 456 -8.84 -4.96 -22.73
CA ASP A 456 -10.27 -5.06 -22.40
C ASP A 456 -10.60 -4.64 -20.95
N ARG A 457 -9.66 -4.84 -20.02
CA ARG A 457 -9.86 -4.53 -18.59
C ARG A 457 -9.12 -3.26 -18.14
N LEU A 458 -7.95 -3.00 -18.71
CA LEU A 458 -7.05 -1.91 -18.31
C LEU A 458 -6.99 -0.77 -19.34
N GLY A 459 -7.51 -0.97 -20.56
CA GLY A 459 -7.48 0.01 -21.63
C GLY A 459 -8.39 1.23 -21.40
N PRO A 460 -8.13 2.35 -22.09
CA PRO A 460 -7.10 2.52 -23.11
C PRO A 460 -5.68 2.56 -22.50
N LEU A 461 -4.72 1.92 -23.16
CA LEU A 461 -3.31 1.96 -22.78
C LEU A 461 -2.55 3.06 -23.53
N ARG A 462 -1.55 3.67 -22.87
CA ARG A 462 -0.59 4.63 -23.44
C ARG A 462 0.85 4.13 -23.27
N PRO A 463 1.79 4.56 -24.13
CA PRO A 463 3.15 4.02 -24.11
C PRO A 463 3.93 4.36 -22.84
N ALA A 464 4.88 3.47 -22.57
CA ALA A 464 6.07 3.62 -21.71
C ALA A 464 6.75 4.97 -21.80
N GLU A 465 6.90 5.49 -23.01
CA GLU A 465 7.77 6.60 -23.38
C GLU A 465 7.11 7.37 -24.53
N ASP A 466 7.18 8.69 -24.44
CA ASP A 466 6.63 9.61 -25.41
C ASP A 466 7.76 10.45 -26.00
N GLU A 467 7.81 10.56 -27.33
CA GLU A 467 8.85 11.32 -28.02
C GLU A 467 8.73 12.82 -27.69
N GLY A 468 9.84 13.44 -27.28
CA GLY A 468 9.89 14.86 -26.90
C GLY A 468 9.36 15.17 -25.50
N ILE A 469 9.07 14.14 -24.68
CA ILE A 469 8.64 14.30 -23.29
C ILE A 469 9.64 13.62 -22.35
N ASN A 470 10.31 14.43 -21.53
CA ASN A 470 11.08 13.91 -20.41
C ASN A 470 10.20 13.72 -19.18
N ARG A 471 10.37 12.60 -18.47
CA ARG A 471 9.63 12.26 -17.25
C ARG A 471 10.59 11.88 -16.14
N ASP A 472 10.67 12.76 -15.17
CA ASP A 472 11.45 12.55 -13.97
C ASP A 472 10.53 12.03 -12.86
N ARG A 473 10.75 10.80 -12.38
CA ARG A 473 9.87 10.14 -11.40
C ARG A 473 10.56 10.00 -10.04
N TRP A 474 9.89 10.47 -8.99
CA TRP A 474 10.21 10.18 -7.60
C TRP A 474 9.20 9.17 -7.06
N LEU A 475 9.67 8.03 -6.58
CA LEU A 475 8.81 7.00 -6.00
C LEU A 475 8.68 7.20 -4.49
N LEU A 476 7.54 6.84 -3.92
CA LEU A 476 7.36 6.83 -2.47
C LEU A 476 8.36 5.86 -1.84
N LYS A 477 9.34 6.41 -1.13
CA LYS A 477 10.37 5.64 -0.43
C LYS A 477 9.90 5.26 0.95
N ASP A 478 9.39 6.22 1.71
CA ASP A 478 8.91 6.04 3.08
C ASP A 478 7.72 6.96 3.38
N ALA A 479 6.86 6.50 4.29
CA ALA A 479 5.79 7.29 4.85
C ALA A 479 5.62 6.94 6.33
N PHE A 480 5.39 7.94 7.17
CA PHE A 480 5.26 7.74 8.61
C PHE A 480 4.44 8.85 9.27
N VAL A 481 3.84 8.52 10.41
CA VAL A 481 3.02 9.43 11.22
C VAL A 481 3.90 10.07 12.29
N VAL A 482 3.87 11.40 12.41
CA VAL A 482 4.59 12.18 13.44
C VAL A 482 3.62 13.14 14.12
N GLY A 483 3.25 12.83 15.36
CA GLY A 483 2.16 13.54 16.03
C GLY A 483 0.87 13.35 15.24
N ASP A 484 0.25 14.45 14.84
CA ASP A 484 -0.98 14.44 14.03
C ASP A 484 -0.68 14.46 12.52
N ASN A 485 0.57 14.59 12.10
CA ASN A 485 0.93 14.76 10.69
C ASN A 485 1.37 13.45 10.04
N VAL A 486 1.16 13.34 8.74
CA VAL A 486 1.77 12.30 7.90
C VAL A 486 2.85 12.92 7.03
N HIS A 487 4.02 12.30 7.06
CA HIS A 487 5.14 12.66 6.20
C HIS A 487 5.29 11.58 5.12
N GLN A 488 5.29 11.99 3.86
CA GLN A 488 5.60 11.13 2.72
C GLN A 488 6.91 11.60 2.08
N LEU A 489 7.85 10.69 1.86
CA LEU A 489 9.14 10.96 1.25
C LEU A 489 9.20 10.29 -0.12
N TYR A 490 9.26 11.12 -1.17
CA TYR A 490 9.42 10.70 -2.55
C TYR A 490 10.88 10.88 -2.95
N VAL A 491 11.50 9.83 -3.50
CA VAL A 491 12.94 9.80 -3.78
C VAL A 491 13.19 9.41 -5.23
N ARG A 492 14.14 10.12 -5.85
CA ARG A 492 14.75 9.80 -7.15
C ARG A 492 16.26 9.72 -6.94
N GLU A 493 16.87 8.64 -7.41
CA GLU A 493 18.32 8.48 -7.39
C GLU A 493 18.97 9.36 -8.48
N GLU A 494 20.08 10.01 -8.15
CA GLU A 494 20.89 10.84 -9.05
C GLU A 494 22.37 10.38 -8.98
N ASP A 495 23.18 10.77 -9.97
CA ASP A 495 24.59 10.32 -10.06
C ASP A 495 25.43 10.66 -8.80
N GLU A 496 25.17 11.82 -8.19
CA GLU A 496 25.95 12.34 -7.05
C GLU A 496 25.20 12.29 -5.70
N GLY A 497 23.99 11.74 -5.66
CA GLY A 497 23.15 11.73 -4.45
C GLY A 497 21.70 11.38 -4.73
N HIS A 498 20.80 11.82 -3.87
CA HIS A 498 19.36 11.64 -4.07
C HIS A 498 18.67 12.99 -4.25
N SER A 499 17.60 13.02 -5.04
CA SER A 499 16.61 14.09 -4.99
C SER A 499 15.42 13.62 -4.17
N LEU A 500 15.02 14.43 -3.20
CA LEU A 500 14.06 14.06 -2.16
C LEU A 500 13.00 15.14 -2.03
N ILE A 501 11.75 14.73 -2.14
CA ILE A 501 10.59 15.60 -1.96
C ILE A 501 9.77 15.07 -0.78
N GLU A 502 9.55 15.93 0.21
CA GLU A 502 8.71 15.64 1.36
C GLU A 502 7.35 16.32 1.21
N ILE A 503 6.27 15.53 1.24
CA ILE A 503 4.91 16.06 1.39
C ILE A 503 4.48 15.84 2.83
N VAL A 504 4.20 16.93 3.55
CA VAL A 504 3.68 16.89 4.91
C VAL A 504 2.18 17.16 4.87
N TRP A 505 1.40 16.13 5.15
CA TRP A 505 -0.03 16.23 5.37
C TRP A 505 -0.28 16.65 6.82
N LEU A 506 -0.82 17.86 6.98
CA LEU A 506 -1.08 18.46 8.27
C LEU A 506 -2.34 17.85 8.89
N GLY A 507 -2.18 17.22 10.05
CA GLY A 507 -3.30 16.75 10.85
C GLY A 507 -4.13 17.90 11.38
N VAL A 508 -5.41 17.64 11.61
CA VAL A 508 -6.25 18.56 12.37
C VAL A 508 -6.02 18.27 13.86
N LYS A 509 -5.82 19.31 14.68
CA LYS A 509 -5.87 19.16 16.13
C LYS A 509 -7.21 18.51 16.50
N ASP A 510 -7.18 17.33 17.09
CA ASP A 510 -8.35 16.51 17.45
C ASP A 510 -9.12 15.85 16.26
N GLY A 511 -8.58 15.84 15.03
CA GLY A 511 -9.23 15.24 13.86
C GLY A 511 -8.46 14.05 13.28
N GLY A 512 -8.98 12.85 13.53
CA GLY A 512 -8.43 11.60 13.01
C GLY A 512 -8.82 11.35 11.55
N GLY A 513 -7.82 11.19 10.68
CA GLY A 513 -7.97 10.39 9.46
C GLY A 513 -7.71 8.91 9.77
N ALA A 514 -8.27 8.01 8.96
CA ALA A 514 -8.23 6.55 9.08
C ALA A 514 -8.54 5.98 10.47
N GLY A 515 -9.61 6.46 11.10
CA GLY A 515 -10.22 5.72 12.21
C GLY A 515 -9.54 5.88 13.58
N VAL A 516 -8.67 6.87 13.76
CA VAL A 516 -8.27 7.33 15.11
C VAL A 516 -9.27 8.37 15.64
N SER A 517 -10.55 8.22 15.31
CA SER A 517 -11.59 8.91 16.09
C SER A 517 -11.74 8.15 17.41
N ASP A 518 -11.85 8.89 18.51
CA ASP A 518 -11.99 8.42 19.90
C ASP A 518 -13.16 7.43 20.16
N HIS A 519 -13.86 6.95 19.13
CA HIS A 519 -15.02 6.07 19.28
C HIS A 519 -14.71 4.66 19.77
N TYR A 520 -13.49 4.14 19.58
CA TYR A 520 -13.18 2.75 19.97
C TYR A 520 -12.38 2.58 21.26
N ILE A 521 -11.74 3.62 21.80
CA ILE A 521 -11.02 3.51 23.09
C ILE A 521 -12.00 3.44 24.29
N ARG A 522 -13.28 3.80 24.11
CA ARG A 522 -14.28 3.76 25.20
C ARG A 522 -15.20 2.53 25.23
N GLY A 523 -14.99 1.51 24.39
CA GLY A 523 -16.01 0.48 24.12
C GLY A 523 -15.80 -0.94 24.63
N THR A 524 -14.60 -1.39 24.99
CA THR A 524 -14.34 -2.83 25.24
C THR A 524 -13.58 -3.10 26.54
N TYR A 525 -14.16 -2.66 27.66
CA TYR A 525 -13.96 -3.28 28.96
C TYR A 525 -15.31 -3.37 29.68
N GLN A 526 -16.21 -4.23 29.18
CA GLN A 526 -17.29 -4.86 29.93
C GLN A 526 -18.17 -5.73 29.01
N GLN A 527 -17.82 -7.00 28.85
CA GLN A 527 -18.59 -8.17 29.31
C GLN A 527 -17.93 -9.46 28.85
#